data_AF-A0A2T7H740-F1
#
_entry.id   AF-A0A2T7H740-F1
#
_cell.length_a   1.000
_cell.length_b   1.000
_cell.length_c   1.000
_cell.angle_alpha   90.00
_cell.angle_beta   90.00
_cell.angle_gamma   90.00
#
_symmetry.space_group_name_H-M   'P 1'
#
loop_
_entity.id
_entity.type
_entity.pdbx_description
1 polymer ?
#
loop_
_entity_poly.entity_id
_entity_poly.type
_entity_poly.pdbx_seq_one_letter_code
_entity_poly.pdbx_strand_id
1 'polypeptide(L)'
;MLAVAGLLMVSGLADTGSGTAHAASMETFRQGGWNGHAYTDDNSGLFNTCVASANYRSGISLYVQVDTGYNWAIGFSAPHWNMKVGADIPLQYRIDRGAWQQGVAKATSTNLARMQMPQDGYIITRFRRGRTLYVHDGSYNYEFRLTGTSRLMARMAKCVERNSARFGAAPAMNAGAATSGGLGSAPPAQAASPASPAADAQLAVEATQALFNLMGGAGLSGLKLLPDGQREEDLNGLHAVAADEARTVVAHIFAPGSYSSEQELMSLVVADSQQSCTDGSFSSGSEKITEGGKEIYTSYADCETGDHELIERVAIIKRKAGGVFIYGVADTYVGEGGGAPISPPELTDPDFYASAAEAAE
;
A
#
# COMPACT_ATOMS: atom_id res chain seq x y z
N MET A 1 -8.84 16.31 -81.05
CA MET A 1 -7.64 16.92 -80.43
C MET A 1 -7.73 16.70 -78.93
N LEU A 2 -6.71 16.04 -78.36
CA LEU A 2 -6.15 16.13 -76.98
C LEU A 2 -7.15 16.12 -75.80
N ALA A 3 -7.26 15.10 -74.94
CA ALA A 3 -6.27 14.35 -74.14
C ALA A 3 -5.70 15.12 -72.92
N VAL A 4 -5.89 14.47 -71.77
CA VAL A 4 -5.07 14.39 -70.54
C VAL A 4 -5.23 15.44 -69.43
N ALA A 5 -5.51 14.88 -68.25
CA ALA A 5 -5.49 15.48 -66.92
C ALA A 5 -4.07 15.81 -66.43
N GLY A 6 -3.94 16.81 -65.56
CA GLY A 6 -2.67 17.18 -64.92
C GLY A 6 -2.90 17.87 -63.58
N LEU A 7 -2.38 17.21 -62.54
CA LEU A 7 -2.42 17.49 -61.10
C LEU A 7 -1.46 18.63 -60.68
N LEU A 8 -1.70 19.26 -59.51
CA LEU A 8 -0.75 19.70 -58.45
C LEU A 8 -1.34 20.92 -57.68
N MET A 9 -1.88 20.73 -56.46
CA MET A 9 -1.24 20.70 -55.13
C MET A 9 -0.96 22.08 -54.52
N VAL A 10 -1.77 22.50 -53.52
CA VAL A 10 -1.56 22.43 -52.04
C VAL A 10 -0.87 23.68 -51.51
N SER A 11 -1.52 24.35 -50.55
CA SER A 11 -0.93 24.86 -49.29
C SER A 11 -2.04 25.43 -48.40
N GLY A 12 -2.79 24.55 -47.73
CA GLY A 12 -3.60 24.93 -46.58
C GLY A 12 -2.71 24.90 -45.34
N LEU A 13 -2.31 26.07 -44.85
CA LEU A 13 -1.70 26.22 -43.53
C LEU A 13 -2.78 25.89 -42.50
N ALA A 14 -2.71 24.68 -41.93
CA ALA A 14 -3.47 24.34 -40.74
C ALA A 14 -2.76 24.95 -39.53
N ASP A 15 -3.35 26.00 -38.98
CA ASP A 15 -3.08 26.49 -37.63
C ASP A 15 -3.34 25.34 -36.65
N THR A 16 -2.27 24.66 -36.23
CA THR A 16 -2.33 23.76 -35.09
C THR A 16 -2.19 24.63 -33.84
N GLY A 17 -3.33 25.12 -33.38
CA GLY A 17 -3.45 25.72 -32.05
C GLY A 17 -2.90 24.74 -31.02
N SER A 18 -1.70 25.02 -30.53
CA SER A 18 -1.14 24.36 -29.36
C SER A 18 -1.92 24.85 -28.15
N GLY A 19 -3.07 24.24 -27.91
CA GLY A 19 -3.79 24.40 -26.66
C GLY A 19 -2.89 23.87 -25.56
N THR A 20 -2.37 24.78 -24.72
CA THR A 20 -1.79 24.42 -23.44
C THR A 20 -2.88 23.71 -22.64
N ALA A 21 -2.83 22.37 -22.58
CA ALA A 21 -3.69 21.60 -21.72
C ALA A 21 -3.32 21.95 -20.28
N HIS A 22 -4.12 22.81 -19.66
CA HIS A 22 -4.08 23.04 -18.23
C HIS A 22 -4.75 21.85 -17.54
N ALA A 23 -4.19 21.40 -16.41
CA ALA A 23 -4.80 20.40 -15.54
C ALA A 23 -6.26 20.76 -15.27
N ALA A 24 -7.17 20.05 -15.94
CA ALA A 24 -8.59 20.31 -15.80
C ALA A 24 -9.07 19.54 -14.57
N SER A 25 -9.68 20.24 -13.60
CA SER A 25 -10.41 19.57 -12.52
C SER A 25 -11.61 18.85 -13.13
N MET A 26 -11.53 17.52 -13.27
CA MET A 26 -12.55 16.71 -13.95
C MET A 26 -13.75 16.39 -13.06
N GLU A 27 -13.51 16.26 -11.77
CA GLU A 27 -14.52 15.98 -10.75
C GLU A 27 -14.19 16.79 -9.50
N THR A 28 -15.23 17.25 -8.80
CA THR A 28 -15.10 17.80 -7.45
C THR A 28 -15.99 17.03 -6.49
N PHE A 29 -15.54 16.86 -5.25
CA PHE A 29 -16.33 16.23 -4.20
C PHE A 29 -16.02 16.81 -2.83
N ARG A 30 -16.89 16.50 -1.87
CA ARG A 30 -16.70 16.86 -0.46
C ARG A 30 -16.85 15.64 0.41
N GLN A 31 -16.01 15.54 1.44
CA GLN A 31 -16.07 14.50 2.45
C GLN A 31 -15.78 15.13 3.82
N GLY A 32 -16.84 15.49 4.54
CA GLY A 32 -16.71 16.26 5.79
C GLY A 32 -16.00 17.59 5.56
N GLY A 33 -14.91 17.86 6.29
CA GLY A 33 -14.11 19.08 6.17
C GLY A 33 -13.15 19.11 4.97
N TRP A 34 -13.14 18.08 4.13
CA TRP A 34 -12.21 17.93 3.01
C TRP A 34 -12.86 18.30 1.68
N ASN A 35 -12.15 19.08 0.86
CA ASN A 35 -12.53 19.40 -0.53
C ASN A 35 -11.62 18.62 -1.48
N GLY A 36 -12.22 17.78 -2.32
CA GLY A 36 -11.54 16.87 -3.23
C GLY A 36 -11.72 17.22 -4.70
N HIS A 37 -10.68 16.99 -5.50
CA HIS A 37 -10.61 17.23 -6.93
C HIS A 37 -9.90 16.08 -7.64
N ALA A 38 -10.37 15.72 -8.84
CA ALA A 38 -9.66 14.81 -9.74
C ALA A 38 -8.93 15.62 -10.82
N TYR A 39 -7.67 15.28 -11.08
CA TYR A 39 -6.80 15.97 -12.02
C TYR A 39 -6.34 15.05 -13.15
N THR A 40 -6.22 15.63 -14.34
CA THR A 40 -5.55 15.01 -15.48
C THR A 40 -4.05 15.21 -15.42
N ASP A 41 -3.30 14.37 -16.13
CA ASP A 41 -1.95 14.69 -16.56
C ASP A 41 -1.98 15.67 -17.74
N ASP A 42 -1.18 16.73 -17.66
CA ASP A 42 -1.19 17.83 -18.65
C ASP A 42 -0.68 17.40 -20.03
N ASN A 43 0.15 16.35 -20.10
CA ASN A 43 0.75 15.91 -21.36
C ASN A 43 -0.17 14.94 -22.12
N SER A 44 -0.83 14.04 -21.41
CA SER A 44 -1.66 12.98 -21.98
C SER A 44 -3.16 13.29 -21.95
N GLY A 45 -3.60 14.22 -21.10
CA GLY A 45 -5.02 14.48 -20.84
C GLY A 45 -5.74 13.35 -20.09
N LEU A 46 -5.02 12.28 -19.72
CA LEU A 46 -5.56 11.12 -19.00
C LEU A 46 -5.71 11.43 -17.50
N PHE A 47 -6.57 10.69 -16.80
CA PHE A 47 -6.69 10.84 -15.36
C PHE A 47 -5.39 10.42 -14.65
N ASN A 48 -4.94 11.25 -13.72
CA ASN A 48 -3.67 11.05 -13.01
C ASN A 48 -3.90 10.84 -11.52
N THR A 49 -4.64 11.73 -10.87
CA THR A 49 -4.70 11.71 -9.40
C THR A 49 -5.95 12.37 -8.84
N CYS A 50 -6.37 11.89 -7.69
CA CYS A 50 -7.32 12.59 -6.83
C CYS A 50 -6.54 13.27 -5.71
N VAL A 51 -6.88 14.53 -5.41
CA VAL A 51 -6.30 15.30 -4.31
C VAL A 51 -7.43 15.86 -3.47
N ALA A 52 -7.34 15.71 -2.15
CA ALA A 52 -8.21 16.36 -1.20
C ALA A 52 -7.42 17.30 -0.30
N SER A 53 -8.05 18.40 0.11
CA SER A 53 -7.43 19.41 0.97
C SER A 53 -8.35 19.82 2.11
N ALA A 54 -7.73 20.17 3.24
CA ALA A 54 -8.38 20.80 4.39
C ALA A 54 -7.50 21.94 4.92
N ASN A 55 -8.14 23.05 5.29
CA ASN A 55 -7.46 24.22 5.84
C ASN A 55 -7.48 24.18 7.36
N TYR A 56 -6.34 24.44 8.00
CA TYR A 56 -6.21 24.44 9.44
C TYR A 56 -6.03 25.86 9.99
N ARG A 57 -6.38 26.04 11.28
CA ARG A 57 -6.25 27.33 11.98
C ARG A 57 -4.80 27.83 12.07
N SER A 58 -3.83 26.95 11.89
CA SER A 58 -2.41 27.29 11.77
C SER A 58 -2.08 28.11 10.53
N GLY A 59 -3.01 28.25 9.57
CA GLY A 59 -2.75 28.87 8.26
C GLY A 59 -2.07 27.92 7.27
N ILE A 60 -1.94 26.64 7.63
CA ILE A 60 -1.43 25.57 6.77
C ILE A 60 -2.61 24.76 6.23
N SER A 61 -2.56 24.45 4.94
CA SER A 61 -3.45 23.49 4.30
C SER A 61 -2.79 22.13 4.24
N LEU A 62 -3.48 21.08 4.69
CA LEU A 62 -3.08 19.69 4.52
C LEU A 62 -3.73 19.14 3.26
N TYR A 63 -2.94 18.47 2.44
CA TYR A 63 -3.37 17.77 1.24
C TYR A 63 -3.17 16.28 1.42
N VAL A 64 -4.10 15.50 0.88
CA VAL A 64 -4.01 14.05 0.72
C VAL A 64 -4.18 13.76 -0.75
N GLN A 65 -3.24 13.04 -1.32
CA GLN A 65 -3.25 12.70 -2.74
C GLN A 65 -3.27 11.18 -2.88
N VAL A 66 -4.02 10.66 -3.85
CA VAL A 66 -4.00 9.25 -4.26
C VAL A 66 -3.94 9.22 -5.79
N ASP A 67 -3.00 8.49 -6.39
CA ASP A 67 -2.88 8.36 -7.84
C ASP A 67 -3.56 7.11 -8.42
N THR A 68 -3.42 6.92 -9.73
CA THR A 68 -3.89 5.76 -10.50
C THR A 68 -3.31 4.42 -10.02
N GLY A 69 -2.16 4.41 -9.34
CA GLY A 69 -1.55 3.22 -8.74
C GLY A 69 -1.88 3.06 -7.26
N TYR A 70 -2.81 3.85 -6.73
CA TYR A 70 -3.14 3.92 -5.31
C TYR A 70 -1.96 4.30 -4.40
N ASN A 71 -0.90 4.88 -4.96
CA ASN A 71 0.11 5.54 -4.16
C ASN A 71 -0.50 6.75 -3.49
N TRP A 72 -0.16 6.97 -2.22
CA TRP A 72 -0.69 8.10 -1.49
C TRP A 72 0.42 9.02 -1.00
N ALA A 73 0.13 10.31 -0.98
CA ALA A 73 1.06 11.33 -0.52
C ALA A 73 0.32 12.32 0.37
N ILE A 74 1.07 12.95 1.27
CA ILE A 74 0.59 14.12 2.00
C ILE A 74 1.30 15.36 1.51
N GLY A 75 0.59 16.48 1.49
CA GLY A 75 1.15 17.76 1.13
C GLY A 75 0.81 18.83 2.16
N PHE A 76 1.67 19.84 2.25
CA PHE A 76 1.48 20.98 3.13
C PHE A 76 1.68 22.25 2.33
N SER A 77 0.76 23.20 2.46
CA SER A 77 0.97 24.54 1.89
C SER A 77 0.67 25.64 2.89
N ALA A 78 1.39 26.76 2.77
CA ALA A 78 1.09 27.97 3.51
C ALA A 78 1.40 29.20 2.66
N PRO A 79 0.54 30.23 2.61
CA PRO A 79 0.75 31.41 1.74
C PRO A 79 2.04 32.19 2.01
N HIS A 80 2.57 32.10 3.23
CA HIS A 80 3.75 32.83 3.67
C HIS A 80 5.07 32.06 3.41
N TRP A 81 5.00 30.82 2.92
CA TRP A 81 6.19 30.06 2.57
C TRP A 81 6.79 30.53 1.24
N ASN A 82 8.12 30.54 1.17
CA ASN A 82 8.89 30.88 -0.02
C ASN A 82 10.05 29.89 -0.22
N MET A 83 9.67 28.64 -0.52
CA MET A 83 10.57 27.52 -0.71
C MET A 83 11.19 27.56 -2.12
N LYS A 84 12.40 27.02 -2.24
CA LYS A 84 13.01 26.74 -3.54
C LYS A 84 12.36 25.50 -4.13
N VAL A 85 11.72 25.62 -5.30
CA VAL A 85 11.11 24.47 -6.01
C VAL A 85 12.17 23.40 -6.26
N GLY A 86 11.80 22.14 -5.99
CA GLY A 86 12.67 20.97 -6.09
C GLY A 86 13.59 20.75 -4.88
N ALA A 87 13.56 21.61 -3.87
CA ALA A 87 14.29 21.38 -2.63
C ALA A 87 13.71 20.20 -1.84
N ASP A 88 14.60 19.45 -1.20
CA ASP A 88 14.26 18.43 -0.22
C ASP A 88 14.12 19.09 1.16
N ILE A 89 13.02 18.78 1.83
CA ILE A 89 12.67 19.33 3.13
C ILE A 89 12.59 18.13 4.09
N PRO A 90 13.60 17.92 4.94
CA PRO A 90 13.54 16.87 5.94
C PRO A 90 12.46 17.21 6.95
N LEU A 91 11.58 16.25 7.21
CA LEU A 91 10.49 16.36 8.17
C LEU A 91 10.50 15.14 9.08
N GLN A 92 9.96 15.33 10.27
CA GLN A 92 9.56 14.26 11.16
C GLN A 92 8.04 14.26 11.26
N TYR A 93 7.44 13.07 11.29
CA TYR A 93 6.00 12.96 11.47
C TYR A 93 5.64 11.80 12.38
N ARG A 94 4.49 11.91 13.05
CA ARG A 94 3.89 10.79 13.79
C ARG A 94 2.38 10.95 13.83
N ILE A 95 1.69 9.84 14.04
CA ILE A 95 0.24 9.86 14.25
C ILE A 95 -0.06 9.45 15.68
N ASP A 96 -0.81 10.30 16.38
CA ASP A 96 -1.14 10.17 17.80
C ASP A 96 0.12 9.97 18.66
N ARG A 97 0.16 8.89 19.45
CA ARG A 97 1.29 8.53 20.32
C ARG A 97 2.30 7.59 19.63
N GLY A 98 2.25 7.50 18.30
CA GLY A 98 3.19 6.68 17.53
C GLY A 98 4.62 7.20 17.59
N ALA A 99 5.57 6.35 17.18
CA ALA A 99 6.97 6.73 17.01
C ALA A 99 7.12 7.79 15.91
N TRP A 100 8.07 8.71 16.12
CA TRP A 100 8.46 9.67 15.09
C TRP A 100 9.13 8.95 13.94
N GLN A 101 8.59 9.18 12.75
CA GLN A 101 9.11 8.73 11.47
C GLN A 101 9.86 9.87 10.81
N GLN A 102 10.94 9.55 10.10
CA GLN A 102 11.60 10.51 9.23
C GLN A 102 10.92 10.47 7.86
N GLY A 103 10.84 11.62 7.21
CA GLY A 103 10.36 11.73 5.86
C GLY A 103 11.01 12.91 5.15
N VAL A 104 10.96 12.89 3.82
CA VAL A 104 11.50 13.97 2.99
C VAL A 104 10.38 14.47 2.10
N ALA A 105 9.97 15.71 2.31
CA ALA A 105 9.04 16.39 1.42
C ALA A 105 9.80 17.09 0.29
N LYS A 106 9.24 17.06 -0.92
CA LYS A 106 9.72 17.80 -2.08
C LYS A 106 8.94 19.10 -2.20
N ALA A 107 9.60 20.25 -2.31
CA ALA A 107 8.94 21.50 -2.67
C ALA A 107 8.44 21.43 -4.12
N THR A 108 7.13 21.27 -4.33
CA THR A 108 6.50 21.19 -5.66
C THR A 108 6.10 22.56 -6.19
N SER A 109 5.94 23.55 -5.31
CA SER A 109 5.84 24.96 -5.64
C SER A 109 6.58 25.80 -4.59
N THR A 110 6.57 27.13 -4.73
CA THR A 110 7.16 28.04 -3.74
C THR A 110 6.46 27.97 -2.37
N ASN A 111 5.22 27.48 -2.34
CA ASN A 111 4.40 27.45 -1.13
C ASN A 111 3.79 26.07 -0.81
N LEU A 112 4.12 25.02 -1.57
CA LEU A 112 3.63 23.65 -1.39
C LEU A 112 4.80 22.66 -1.33
N ALA A 113 4.79 21.82 -0.31
CA ALA A 113 5.69 20.69 -0.17
C ALA A 113 4.88 19.39 -0.15
N ARG A 114 5.35 18.36 -0.85
CA ARG A 114 4.69 17.04 -0.96
C ARG A 114 5.64 15.95 -0.51
N MET A 115 5.18 15.12 0.42
CA MET A 115 5.90 13.94 0.88
C MET A 115 5.16 12.71 0.40
N GLN A 116 5.86 11.88 -0.37
CA GLN A 116 5.36 10.56 -0.71
C GLN A 116 5.28 9.76 0.59
N MET A 117 4.09 9.24 0.89
CA MET A 117 3.94 8.37 2.03
C MET A 117 4.31 6.96 1.62
N PRO A 118 4.94 6.20 2.53
CA PRO A 118 5.20 4.81 2.23
C PRO A 118 3.86 4.06 2.07
N GLN A 119 3.89 3.05 1.18
CA GLN A 119 2.73 2.22 0.86
C GLN A 119 2.46 1.17 1.94
N ASP A 120 3.32 1.08 2.95
CA ASP A 120 3.14 0.21 4.10
C ASP A 120 1.76 0.46 4.73
N GLY A 121 1.02 -0.64 4.94
CA GLY A 121 -0.32 -0.61 5.49
C GLY A 121 -0.39 0.10 6.84
N TYR A 122 0.71 0.14 7.60
CA TYR A 122 0.77 0.74 8.92
C TYR A 122 0.46 2.24 8.90
N ILE A 123 1.21 3.06 8.15
CA ILE A 123 1.03 4.51 8.23
C ILE A 123 -0.29 4.97 7.60
N ILE A 124 -0.76 4.31 6.54
CA ILE A 124 -2.06 4.61 5.92
C ILE A 124 -3.21 4.20 6.83
N THR A 125 -3.09 3.07 7.55
CA THR A 125 -4.08 2.64 8.55
C THR A 125 -4.13 3.61 9.72
N ARG A 126 -2.96 4.03 10.21
CA ARG A 126 -2.88 5.07 11.24
C ARG A 126 -3.44 6.40 10.75
N PHE A 127 -3.22 6.76 9.50
CA PHE A 127 -3.82 7.95 8.92
C PHE A 127 -5.36 7.86 8.85
N ARG A 128 -5.91 6.68 8.52
CA ARG A 128 -7.36 6.43 8.48
C ARG A 128 -8.00 6.41 9.88
N ARG A 129 -7.35 5.79 10.87
CA ARG A 129 -7.90 5.53 12.22
C ARG A 129 -7.48 6.58 13.27
N GLY A 130 -6.39 7.29 13.03
CA GLY A 130 -5.76 8.20 13.99
C GLY A 130 -6.55 9.48 14.23
N ARG A 131 -6.18 10.21 15.29
CA ARG A 131 -6.87 11.45 15.68
C ARG A 131 -6.10 12.69 15.27
N THR A 132 -4.78 12.66 15.39
CA THR A 132 -3.90 13.81 15.11
C THR A 132 -2.62 13.36 14.43
N LEU A 133 -2.30 13.99 13.30
CA LEU A 133 -0.98 13.96 12.68
C LEU A 133 -0.15 15.11 13.25
N TYR A 134 1.03 14.77 13.77
CA TYR A 134 2.05 15.71 14.19
C TYR A 134 3.15 15.74 13.14
N VAL A 135 3.58 16.94 12.78
CA VAL A 135 4.71 17.16 11.85
C VAL A 135 5.68 18.13 12.48
N HIS A 136 6.97 17.83 12.37
CA HIS A 136 8.05 18.66 12.85
C HIS A 136 9.05 18.89 11.71
N ASP A 137 9.31 20.16 11.37
CA ASP A 137 10.19 20.53 10.25
C ASP A 137 11.63 20.86 10.68
N GLY A 138 11.97 20.58 11.94
CA GLY A 138 13.23 20.94 12.56
C GLY A 138 13.16 22.23 13.38
N SER A 139 12.15 23.09 13.15
CA SER A 139 11.97 24.37 13.85
C SER A 139 10.63 24.47 14.57
N TYR A 140 9.56 24.02 13.93
CA TYR A 140 8.19 24.16 14.39
C TYR A 140 7.47 22.82 14.43
N ASN A 141 6.52 22.70 15.37
CA ASN A 141 5.60 21.58 15.46
C ASN A 141 4.23 21.99 14.93
N TYR A 142 3.67 21.17 14.06
CA TYR A 142 2.36 21.35 13.46
C TYR A 142 1.45 20.19 13.85
N GLU A 143 0.17 20.51 14.06
CA GLU A 143 -0.84 19.54 14.45
C GLU A 143 -2.03 19.59 13.49
N PHE A 144 -2.39 18.42 12.97
CA PHE A 144 -3.49 18.27 12.02
C PHE A 144 -4.46 17.21 12.55
N ARG A 145 -5.68 17.65 12.89
CA ARG A 145 -6.79 16.73 13.21
C ARG A 145 -7.12 15.87 12.00
N LEU A 146 -7.13 14.56 12.17
CA LEU A 146 -7.41 13.57 11.13
C LEU A 146 -8.90 13.16 11.11
N THR A 147 -9.80 14.00 11.62
CA THR A 147 -11.22 13.67 11.64
C THR A 147 -11.76 13.42 10.23
N GLY A 148 -12.32 12.24 10.03
CA GLY A 148 -12.97 11.83 8.78
C GLY A 148 -12.02 11.30 7.70
N THR A 149 -10.72 11.13 7.99
CA THR A 149 -9.74 10.61 7.02
C THR A 149 -10.04 9.17 6.58
N SER A 150 -10.60 8.30 7.42
CA SER A 150 -11.06 6.97 6.99
C SER A 150 -12.05 7.05 5.82
N ARG A 151 -13.12 7.84 5.97
CA ARG A 151 -14.11 8.05 4.90
C ARG A 151 -13.53 8.80 3.70
N LEU A 152 -12.59 9.70 3.95
CA LEU A 152 -11.84 10.38 2.89
C LEU A 152 -11.08 9.39 2.04
N MET A 153 -10.24 8.54 2.63
CA MET A 153 -9.43 7.58 1.88
C MET A 153 -10.30 6.62 1.05
N ALA A 154 -11.41 6.14 1.61
CA ALA A 154 -12.39 5.36 0.84
C ALA A 154 -12.99 6.15 -0.34
N ARG A 155 -13.29 7.45 -0.14
CA ARG A 155 -13.80 8.33 -1.21
C ARG A 155 -12.73 8.62 -2.28
N MET A 156 -11.47 8.74 -1.88
CA MET A 156 -10.32 8.93 -2.77
C MET A 156 -10.09 7.68 -3.63
N ALA A 157 -10.15 6.48 -3.05
CA ALA A 157 -10.08 5.23 -3.82
C ALA A 157 -11.19 5.15 -4.88
N LYS A 158 -12.45 5.45 -4.50
CA LYS A 158 -13.57 5.54 -5.45
C LYS A 158 -13.41 6.64 -6.51
N CYS A 159 -12.71 7.72 -6.16
CA CYS A 159 -12.39 8.79 -7.11
C CYS A 159 -11.41 8.28 -8.17
N VAL A 160 -10.35 7.58 -7.75
CA VAL A 160 -9.37 6.95 -8.63
C VAL A 160 -10.03 5.92 -9.55
N GLU A 161 -10.79 4.99 -8.97
CA GLU A 161 -11.52 3.94 -9.71
C GLU A 161 -12.42 4.53 -10.80
N ARG A 162 -13.30 5.48 -10.44
CA ARG A 162 -14.28 6.06 -11.37
C ARG A 162 -13.64 6.88 -12.49
N ASN A 163 -12.62 7.68 -12.16
CA ASN A 163 -11.99 8.55 -13.15
C ASN A 163 -11.04 7.77 -14.07
N SER A 164 -10.36 6.74 -13.55
CA SER A 164 -9.57 5.81 -14.38
C SER A 164 -10.45 5.07 -15.39
N ALA A 165 -11.61 4.57 -14.95
CA ALA A 165 -12.55 3.90 -15.84
C ALA A 165 -13.15 4.82 -16.90
N ARG A 166 -13.35 6.11 -16.57
CA ARG A 166 -14.03 7.08 -17.47
C ARG A 166 -13.09 7.78 -18.44
N PHE A 167 -11.87 8.10 -18.01
CA PHE A 167 -10.95 8.96 -18.75
C PHE A 167 -9.63 8.27 -19.12
N GLY A 168 -9.46 7.00 -18.74
CA GLY A 168 -8.19 6.29 -18.85
C GLY A 168 -7.20 6.74 -17.77
N ALA A 169 -6.25 5.88 -17.43
CA ALA A 169 -5.26 6.12 -16.38
C ALA A 169 -3.90 6.50 -16.96
N ALA A 170 -3.37 7.64 -16.52
CA ALA A 170 -1.96 7.98 -16.68
C ALA A 170 -1.10 7.05 -15.81
N PRO A 171 0.20 6.88 -16.13
CA PRO A 171 1.13 6.13 -15.29
C PRO A 171 1.14 6.67 -13.84
N ALA A 172 1.15 5.76 -12.88
CA ALA A 172 1.19 6.11 -11.45
C ALA A 172 2.49 6.84 -11.09
N MET A 173 2.47 7.61 -10.00
CA MET A 173 3.64 8.33 -9.50
C MET A 173 4.66 7.34 -8.93
N ASN A 174 5.92 7.45 -9.36
CA ASN A 174 7.00 6.64 -8.78
C ASN A 174 7.33 7.10 -7.34
N ALA A 175 7.39 6.15 -6.41
CA ALA A 175 7.67 6.41 -4.99
C ALA A 175 9.11 6.90 -4.68
N GLY A 176 9.99 6.96 -5.68
CA GLY A 176 11.38 7.41 -5.53
C GLY A 176 11.79 8.54 -6.47
N ALA A 177 10.87 9.11 -7.26
CA ALA A 177 11.22 10.17 -8.20
C ALA A 177 10.98 11.55 -7.59
N ALA A 178 12.08 12.21 -7.25
CA ALA A 178 12.18 13.66 -7.36
C ALA A 178 11.92 14.07 -8.83
N THR A 179 10.66 14.09 -9.25
CA THR A 179 10.26 14.96 -10.35
C THR A 179 9.82 16.28 -9.74
N SER A 180 10.31 17.36 -10.33
CA SER A 180 9.64 18.66 -10.29
C SER A 180 8.22 18.46 -10.82
N GLY A 181 7.32 18.04 -9.94
CA GLY A 181 5.88 18.18 -10.07
C GLY A 181 5.46 19.55 -9.57
N GLY A 182 6.16 20.61 -10.02
CA GLY A 182 5.39 21.77 -10.44
C GLY A 182 4.69 21.36 -11.73
N LEU A 183 3.47 21.84 -11.93
CA LEU A 183 2.83 21.80 -13.24
C LEU A 183 3.85 22.30 -14.29
N GLY A 184 4.44 21.42 -15.11
CA GLY A 184 5.33 21.79 -16.23
C GLY A 184 6.69 21.09 -16.36
N SER A 185 6.83 20.39 -17.49
CA SER A 185 8.00 20.26 -18.38
C SER A 185 9.15 19.27 -18.11
N ALA A 186 9.08 18.17 -18.87
CA ALA A 186 10.03 17.24 -19.54
C ALA A 186 11.56 17.09 -19.20
N PRO A 187 12.16 15.91 -19.51
CA PRO A 187 13.40 15.37 -18.91
C PRO A 187 14.64 15.37 -19.86
N PRO A 188 15.79 14.81 -19.39
CA PRO A 188 16.31 13.65 -20.13
C PRO A 188 16.86 12.48 -19.28
N ALA A 189 16.73 11.28 -19.88
CA ALA A 189 17.55 10.06 -19.85
C ALA A 189 17.73 9.23 -18.54
N GLN A 190 17.03 8.09 -18.55
CA GLN A 190 17.49 6.71 -18.22
C GLN A 190 18.31 6.43 -16.95
N ALA A 191 17.69 5.74 -15.98
CA ALA A 191 18.11 4.40 -15.53
C ALA A 191 17.12 3.77 -14.52
N ALA A 192 16.90 2.46 -14.69
CA ALA A 192 16.28 1.45 -13.82
C ALA A 192 14.77 1.55 -13.50
N SER A 193 14.01 0.60 -14.05
CA SER A 193 12.55 0.42 -13.92
C SER A 193 12.08 -0.07 -12.55
N PRO A 194 10.88 0.34 -12.06
CA PRO A 194 10.15 -0.40 -11.02
C PRO A 194 9.45 -1.63 -11.62
N ALA A 195 9.25 -2.66 -10.79
CA ALA A 195 8.63 -3.93 -11.18
C ALA A 195 7.22 -3.72 -11.77
N SER A 196 6.96 -4.35 -12.91
CA SER A 196 5.73 -4.19 -13.70
C SER A 196 4.53 -4.93 -13.07
N PRO A 197 3.27 -4.63 -13.44
CA PRO A 197 2.09 -5.44 -13.05
C PRO A 197 2.24 -6.94 -13.39
N ALA A 198 3.02 -7.26 -14.42
CA ALA A 198 3.40 -8.63 -14.75
C ALA A 198 4.28 -9.29 -13.67
N ALA A 199 5.11 -8.51 -12.96
CA ALA A 199 5.92 -9.01 -11.86
C ALA A 199 5.07 -9.31 -10.62
N ASP A 200 4.08 -8.47 -10.31
CA ASP A 200 3.13 -8.73 -9.21
C ASP A 200 2.27 -9.98 -9.46
N ALA A 201 1.74 -10.12 -10.69
CA ALA A 201 1.05 -11.34 -11.10
C ALA A 201 1.96 -12.59 -11.03
N GLN A 202 3.25 -12.43 -11.33
CA GLN A 202 4.24 -13.50 -11.20
C GLN A 202 4.47 -13.87 -9.72
N LEU A 203 4.54 -12.89 -8.82
CA LEU A 203 4.63 -13.13 -7.37
C LEU A 203 3.36 -13.82 -6.84
N ALA A 204 2.19 -13.48 -7.36
CA ALA A 204 0.94 -14.16 -7.00
C ALA A 204 0.92 -15.64 -7.39
N VAL A 205 1.39 -15.98 -8.59
CA VAL A 205 1.55 -17.37 -9.05
C VAL A 205 2.53 -18.14 -8.18
N GLU A 206 3.66 -17.53 -7.87
CA GLU A 206 4.69 -18.14 -7.04
C GLU A 206 4.23 -18.34 -5.59
N ALA A 207 3.61 -17.33 -4.98
CA ALA A 207 3.05 -17.45 -3.64
C ALA A 207 1.94 -18.51 -3.58
N THR A 208 1.16 -18.66 -4.66
CA THR A 208 0.16 -19.72 -4.75
C THR A 208 0.81 -21.10 -4.78
N GLN A 209 1.89 -21.29 -5.54
CA GLN A 209 2.65 -22.54 -5.52
C GLN A 209 3.26 -22.82 -4.14
N ALA A 210 3.84 -21.79 -3.52
CA ALA A 210 4.42 -21.85 -2.18
C ALA A 210 3.36 -22.23 -1.13
N LEU A 211 2.15 -21.66 -1.22
CA LEU A 211 1.01 -22.01 -0.37
C LEU A 211 0.61 -23.49 -0.53
N PHE A 212 0.56 -24.00 -1.76
CA PHE A 212 0.27 -25.42 -2.01
C PHE A 212 1.37 -26.34 -1.46
N ASN A 213 2.64 -25.96 -1.60
CA ASN A 213 3.76 -26.71 -1.03
C ASN A 213 3.68 -26.74 0.50
N LEU A 214 3.41 -25.60 1.13
CA LEU A 214 3.21 -25.50 2.58
C LEU A 214 2.08 -26.42 3.04
N MET A 215 0.90 -26.32 2.42
CA MET A 215 -0.25 -27.17 2.76
C MET A 215 0.07 -28.65 2.56
N GLY A 216 0.74 -29.01 1.47
CA GLY A 216 1.15 -30.39 1.20
C GLY A 216 2.15 -30.94 2.23
N GLY A 217 3.17 -30.16 2.59
CA GLY A 217 4.18 -30.54 3.60
C GLY A 217 3.58 -30.68 4.99
N ALA A 218 2.65 -29.79 5.35
CA ALA A 218 1.96 -29.80 6.65
C ALA A 218 0.78 -30.78 6.71
N GLY A 219 0.51 -31.55 5.64
CA GLY A 219 -0.62 -32.48 5.59
C GLY A 219 -2.00 -31.81 5.62
N LEU A 220 -2.07 -30.53 5.28
CA LEU A 220 -3.30 -29.75 5.26
C LEU A 220 -4.11 -30.08 4.00
N SER A 221 -5.38 -30.43 4.20
CA SER A 221 -6.29 -30.75 3.11
C SER A 221 -7.69 -30.18 3.40
N GLY A 222 -8.49 -29.97 2.36
CA GLY A 222 -9.86 -29.45 2.50
C GLY A 222 -9.99 -27.92 2.45
N LEU A 223 -8.88 -27.17 2.51
CA LEU A 223 -8.89 -25.72 2.38
C LEU A 223 -9.21 -25.28 0.94
N LYS A 224 -10.00 -24.22 0.81
CA LYS A 224 -10.37 -23.62 -0.48
C LYS A 224 -9.53 -22.38 -0.74
N LEU A 225 -8.91 -22.30 -1.91
CA LEU A 225 -8.24 -21.08 -2.35
C LEU A 225 -9.28 -19.94 -2.49
N LEU A 226 -9.01 -18.81 -1.86
CA LEU A 226 -9.85 -17.62 -1.90
C LEU A 226 -9.26 -16.59 -2.90
N PRO A 227 -9.96 -16.33 -4.02
CA PRO A 227 -9.59 -15.24 -4.94
C PRO A 227 -9.69 -13.88 -4.24
N ASP A 228 -8.89 -12.90 -4.66
CA ASP A 228 -8.81 -11.58 -4.00
C ASP A 228 -10.17 -10.91 -3.77
N GLY A 229 -11.07 -10.92 -4.75
CA GLY A 229 -12.42 -10.35 -4.62
C GLY A 229 -13.40 -11.11 -3.71
N GLN A 230 -13.00 -12.23 -3.12
CA GLN A 230 -13.80 -13.05 -2.20
C GLN A 230 -13.21 -13.10 -0.78
N ARG A 231 -12.12 -12.36 -0.53
CA ARG A 231 -11.45 -12.33 0.77
C ARG A 231 -12.10 -11.32 1.70
N GLU A 232 -11.88 -11.53 2.99
CA GLU A 232 -12.22 -10.56 4.03
C GLU A 232 -11.32 -9.32 3.92
N GLU A 233 -11.72 -8.20 4.57
CA GLU A 233 -11.07 -6.90 4.35
C GLU A 233 -9.57 -6.93 4.67
N ASP A 234 -9.20 -7.66 5.72
CA ASP A 234 -7.86 -7.88 6.28
C ASP A 234 -6.98 -8.81 5.44
N LEU A 235 -7.57 -9.70 4.65
CA LEU A 235 -6.86 -10.64 3.78
C LEU A 235 -6.63 -10.12 2.36
N ASN A 236 -7.15 -8.93 2.02
CA ASN A 236 -6.98 -8.31 0.70
C ASN A 236 -5.53 -7.88 0.44
N GLY A 237 -5.06 -8.08 -0.79
CA GLY A 237 -3.70 -7.72 -1.18
C GLY A 237 -2.63 -8.75 -0.78
N LEU A 238 -3.01 -9.81 -0.05
CA LEU A 238 -2.15 -10.99 0.10
C LEU A 238 -2.05 -11.72 -1.24
N HIS A 239 -0.94 -12.40 -1.50
CA HIS A 239 -0.75 -13.02 -2.80
C HIS A 239 -1.59 -14.30 -2.93
N ALA A 240 -1.56 -15.17 -1.92
CA ALA A 240 -2.32 -16.39 -1.88
C ALA A 240 -2.95 -16.61 -0.50
N VAL A 241 -4.21 -17.01 -0.49
CA VAL A 241 -5.01 -17.27 0.71
C VAL A 241 -5.84 -18.52 0.46
N ALA A 242 -5.79 -19.48 1.38
CA ALA A 242 -6.66 -20.64 1.39
C ALA A 242 -7.29 -20.78 2.76
N ALA A 243 -8.59 -21.06 2.82
CA ALA A 243 -9.30 -21.18 4.09
C ALA A 243 -10.44 -22.20 4.05
N ASP A 244 -10.86 -22.64 5.23
CA ASP A 244 -12.15 -23.27 5.50
C ASP A 244 -12.85 -22.54 6.67
N GLU A 245 -13.78 -23.19 7.36
CA GLU A 245 -14.51 -22.56 8.47
C GLU A 245 -13.66 -22.35 9.74
N ALA A 246 -12.48 -22.97 9.81
CA ALA A 246 -11.70 -23.04 11.05
C ALA A 246 -10.20 -22.74 10.88
N ARG A 247 -9.66 -22.84 9.67
CA ARG A 247 -8.27 -22.54 9.37
C ARG A 247 -8.14 -21.62 8.17
N THR A 248 -7.35 -20.57 8.33
CA THR A 248 -6.88 -19.71 7.23
C THR A 248 -5.38 -19.87 7.08
N VAL A 249 -4.90 -20.05 5.86
CA VAL A 249 -3.48 -20.17 5.51
C VAL A 249 -3.15 -19.17 4.41
N VAL A 250 -2.09 -18.41 4.60
CA VAL A 250 -1.66 -17.36 3.68
C VAL A 250 -0.21 -17.53 3.26
N ALA A 251 0.08 -17.14 2.02
CA ALA A 251 1.44 -16.93 1.54
C ALA A 251 1.50 -15.59 0.83
N HIS A 252 2.45 -14.76 1.25
CA HIS A 252 2.73 -13.47 0.64
C HIS A 252 4.23 -13.30 0.42
N ILE A 253 4.59 -12.46 -0.55
CA ILE A 253 5.99 -12.25 -0.95
C ILE A 253 6.29 -10.77 -0.88
N PHE A 254 7.30 -10.39 -0.11
CA PHE A 254 7.89 -9.06 -0.24
C PHE A 254 9.10 -9.17 -1.16
N ALA A 255 9.08 -8.41 -2.26
CA ALA A 255 10.17 -8.34 -3.21
C ALA A 255 11.43 -7.69 -2.58
N PRO A 256 12.63 -7.90 -3.15
CA PRO A 256 13.83 -7.20 -2.71
C PRO A 256 13.60 -5.68 -2.66
N GLY A 257 13.87 -5.06 -1.51
CA GLY A 257 13.74 -3.62 -1.33
C GLY A 257 12.31 -3.11 -1.12
N SER A 258 11.29 -3.98 -1.08
CA SER A 258 9.90 -3.60 -0.75
C SER A 258 9.58 -3.68 0.75
N TYR A 259 10.56 -4.01 1.58
CA TYR A 259 10.48 -4.09 3.04
C TYR A 259 11.80 -3.67 3.67
N SER A 260 11.76 -3.13 4.89
CA SER A 260 12.94 -2.62 5.60
C SER A 260 13.78 -3.72 6.25
N SER A 261 13.12 -4.65 6.97
CA SER A 261 13.76 -5.80 7.62
C SER A 261 12.71 -6.86 7.99
N GLU A 262 13.14 -8.12 8.17
CA GLU A 262 12.28 -9.20 8.64
C GLU A 262 11.72 -8.92 10.06
N GLN A 263 12.48 -8.21 10.89
CA GLN A 263 12.06 -7.82 12.24
C GLN A 263 10.92 -6.81 12.24
N GLU A 264 10.98 -5.83 11.34
CA GLU A 264 9.91 -4.85 11.19
C GLU A 264 8.64 -5.51 10.65
N LEU A 265 8.77 -6.36 9.62
CA LEU A 265 7.66 -7.16 9.10
C LEU A 265 7.01 -8.01 10.20
N MET A 266 7.82 -8.71 11.00
CA MET A 266 7.31 -9.53 12.10
C MET A 266 6.58 -8.69 13.17
N SER A 267 7.13 -7.51 13.50
CA SER A 267 6.51 -6.60 14.46
C SER A 267 5.16 -6.07 13.97
N LEU A 268 5.03 -5.84 12.66
CA LEU A 268 3.78 -5.41 12.03
C LEU A 268 2.72 -6.51 12.08
N VAL A 269 3.10 -7.75 11.77
CA VAL A 269 2.22 -8.92 11.86
C VAL A 269 1.67 -9.05 13.29
N VAL A 270 2.55 -9.11 14.30
CA VAL A 270 2.12 -9.26 15.71
C VAL A 270 1.23 -8.11 16.18
N ALA A 271 1.50 -6.87 15.72
CA ALA A 271 0.68 -5.71 16.04
C ALA A 271 -0.71 -5.77 15.40
N ASP A 272 -0.84 -6.37 14.22
CA ASP A 272 -2.12 -6.61 13.54
C ASP A 272 -2.94 -7.67 14.29
N SER A 273 -2.32 -8.80 14.66
CA SER A 273 -2.93 -9.83 15.51
C SER A 273 -3.46 -9.25 16.83
N GLN A 274 -2.66 -8.40 17.50
CA GLN A 274 -3.07 -7.73 18.73
C GLN A 274 -4.25 -6.79 18.52
N GLN A 275 -4.31 -6.11 17.38
CA GLN A 275 -5.40 -5.21 17.04
C GLN A 275 -6.70 -5.95 16.73
N SER A 276 -6.61 -7.14 16.14
CA SER A 276 -7.75 -8.02 15.86
C SER A 276 -8.31 -8.66 17.14
N CYS A 277 -7.49 -8.81 18.18
CA CYS A 277 -7.90 -9.30 19.50
C CYS A 277 -8.53 -8.20 20.39
N THR A 278 -9.78 -7.80 20.10
CA THR A 278 -10.43 -6.66 20.79
C THR A 278 -10.98 -6.95 22.18
N ASP A 279 -11.53 -8.15 22.42
CA ASP A 279 -12.30 -8.48 23.63
C ASP A 279 -11.72 -9.68 24.41
N GLY A 280 -10.46 -10.05 24.15
CA GLY A 280 -9.82 -11.27 24.64
C GLY A 280 -8.49 -11.09 25.37
N SER A 281 -7.95 -12.18 25.94
CA SER A 281 -6.54 -12.24 26.37
C SER A 281 -5.66 -12.40 25.15
N PHE A 282 -4.63 -11.56 25.03
CA PHE A 282 -3.67 -11.65 23.94
C PHE A 282 -2.29 -12.04 24.47
N SER A 283 -1.70 -13.08 23.89
CA SER A 283 -0.31 -13.47 24.12
C SER A 283 0.43 -13.59 22.79
N SER A 284 1.72 -13.26 22.76
CA SER A 284 2.51 -13.42 21.55
C SER A 284 3.99 -13.57 21.85
N GLY A 285 4.71 -14.16 20.89
CA GLY A 285 6.15 -14.31 20.93
C GLY A 285 6.73 -14.29 19.53
N SER A 286 7.99 -13.93 19.40
CA SER A 286 8.70 -14.01 18.13
C SER A 286 10.16 -14.37 18.37
N GLU A 287 10.72 -15.20 17.51
CA GLU A 287 12.10 -15.65 17.62
C GLU A 287 12.70 -15.98 16.26
N LYS A 288 14.03 -16.09 16.20
CA LYS A 288 14.73 -16.59 15.03
C LYS A 288 15.19 -18.01 15.31
N ILE A 289 14.79 -18.94 14.46
CA ILE A 289 15.18 -20.34 14.53
C ILE A 289 15.95 -20.75 13.27
N THR A 290 16.58 -21.91 13.34
CA THR A 290 17.17 -22.57 12.17
C THR A 290 16.45 -23.88 11.95
N GLU A 291 15.81 -24.04 10.79
CA GLU A 291 15.03 -25.22 10.42
C GLU A 291 15.40 -25.62 8.99
N GLY A 292 15.66 -26.90 8.74
CA GLY A 292 16.12 -27.37 7.42
C GLY A 292 17.37 -26.65 6.88
N GLY A 293 18.22 -26.08 7.76
CA GLY A 293 19.38 -25.27 7.38
C GLY A 293 19.07 -23.86 6.90
N LYS A 294 17.81 -23.41 7.01
CA LYS A 294 17.36 -22.04 6.69
C LYS A 294 17.12 -21.27 7.99
N GLU A 295 17.55 -20.01 8.04
CA GLU A 295 17.12 -19.10 9.10
C GLU A 295 15.66 -18.68 8.86
N ILE A 296 14.83 -18.83 9.88
CA ILE A 296 13.40 -18.49 9.84
C ILE A 296 13.13 -17.52 10.99
N TYR A 297 12.42 -16.44 10.70
CA TYR A 297 11.84 -15.59 11.76
C TYR A 297 10.41 -16.07 11.98
N THR A 298 10.14 -16.61 13.15
CA THR A 298 8.82 -17.11 13.53
C THR A 298 8.14 -16.19 14.55
N SER A 299 6.81 -16.21 14.55
CA SER A 299 6.01 -15.74 15.67
C SER A 299 4.82 -16.64 15.91
N TYR A 300 4.30 -16.53 17.12
CA TYR A 300 2.94 -16.94 17.45
C TYR A 300 2.20 -15.74 18.04
N ALA A 301 0.90 -15.69 17.81
CA ALA A 301 -0.04 -14.82 18.49
C ALA A 301 -1.27 -15.64 18.86
N ASP A 302 -1.73 -15.50 20.09
CA ASP A 302 -2.84 -16.23 20.64
C ASP A 302 -3.84 -15.22 21.22
N CYS A 303 -5.09 -15.33 20.77
CA CYS A 303 -6.20 -14.52 21.21
C CYS A 303 -7.33 -15.40 21.75
N GLU A 304 -7.50 -15.39 23.08
CA GLU A 304 -8.58 -16.11 23.76
C GLU A 304 -9.77 -15.16 23.99
N THR A 305 -10.94 -15.48 23.43
CA THR A 305 -12.18 -14.71 23.63
C THR A 305 -13.33 -15.64 24.02
N GLY A 306 -13.62 -15.71 25.32
CA GLY A 306 -14.69 -16.58 25.84
C GLY A 306 -14.34 -18.06 25.64
N ASP A 307 -15.18 -18.79 24.90
CA ASP A 307 -14.97 -20.20 24.55
C ASP A 307 -14.26 -20.39 23.20
N HIS A 308 -13.66 -19.32 22.65
CA HIS A 308 -12.92 -19.34 21.39
C HIS A 308 -11.47 -18.95 21.62
N GLU A 309 -10.56 -19.64 20.93
CA GLU A 309 -9.15 -19.29 20.88
C GLU A 309 -8.71 -19.22 19.42
N LEU A 310 -8.04 -18.14 19.05
CA LEU A 310 -7.44 -17.96 17.73
C LEU A 310 -5.92 -18.01 17.90
N ILE A 311 -5.28 -19.04 17.35
CA ILE A 311 -3.82 -19.17 17.34
C ILE A 311 -3.31 -18.85 15.93
N GLU A 312 -2.57 -17.78 15.81
CA GLU A 312 -1.87 -17.36 14.61
C GLU A 312 -0.38 -17.73 14.69
N ARG A 313 0.14 -18.33 13.63
CA ARG A 313 1.55 -18.70 13.48
C ARG A 313 2.08 -18.06 12.22
N VAL A 314 3.23 -17.39 12.29
CA VAL A 314 3.85 -16.75 11.13
C VAL A 314 5.31 -17.18 10.99
N ALA A 315 5.74 -17.39 9.75
CA ALA A 315 7.12 -17.70 9.39
C ALA A 315 7.57 -16.79 8.23
N ILE A 316 8.63 -16.02 8.45
CA ILE A 316 9.30 -15.20 7.44
C ILE A 316 10.59 -15.89 7.01
N ILE A 317 10.72 -16.16 5.72
CA ILE A 317 11.83 -16.94 5.16
C ILE A 317 12.40 -16.22 3.95
N LYS A 318 13.73 -16.12 3.86
CA LYS A 318 14.42 -15.52 2.71
C LYS A 318 14.17 -16.34 1.45
N ARG A 319 13.83 -15.63 0.37
CA ARG A 319 13.55 -16.22 -0.93
C ARG A 319 14.82 -16.28 -1.79
N LYS A 320 15.03 -17.39 -2.53
CA LYS A 320 16.23 -17.57 -3.38
C LYS A 320 16.38 -16.49 -4.46
N ALA A 321 15.27 -16.07 -5.04
CA ALA A 321 15.22 -14.98 -6.02
C ALA A 321 15.26 -13.58 -5.36
N GLY A 322 15.60 -13.51 -4.07
CA GLY A 322 15.61 -12.31 -3.26
C GLY A 322 14.21 -11.95 -2.74
N GLY A 323 14.19 -11.16 -1.66
CA GLY A 323 12.98 -10.86 -0.91
C GLY A 323 12.70 -11.90 0.17
N VAL A 324 11.47 -11.93 0.68
CA VAL A 324 11.00 -12.90 1.67
C VAL A 324 9.64 -13.48 1.32
N PHE A 325 9.44 -14.74 1.65
CA PHE A 325 8.13 -15.30 1.88
C PHE A 325 7.67 -14.96 3.30
N ILE A 326 6.39 -14.63 3.44
CA ILE A 326 5.68 -14.65 4.71
C ILE A 326 4.57 -15.70 4.58
N TYR A 327 4.65 -16.72 5.43
CA TYR A 327 3.58 -17.68 5.62
C TYR A 327 2.86 -17.37 6.91
N GLY A 328 1.53 -17.43 6.89
CA GLY A 328 0.70 -17.31 8.08
C GLY A 328 -0.33 -18.42 8.15
N VAL A 329 -0.59 -18.92 9.35
CA VAL A 329 -1.71 -19.83 9.63
C VAL A 329 -2.48 -19.23 10.80
N ALA A 330 -3.80 -19.14 10.67
CA ALA A 330 -4.71 -18.79 11.75
C ALA A 330 -5.65 -19.97 12.00
N ASP A 331 -5.61 -20.51 13.22
CA ASP A 331 -6.38 -21.66 13.66
C ASP A 331 -7.41 -21.25 14.70
N THR A 332 -8.68 -21.59 14.47
CA THR A 332 -9.75 -21.38 15.43
C THR A 332 -10.01 -22.66 16.23
N TYR A 333 -10.01 -22.52 17.56
CA TYR A 333 -10.34 -23.57 18.52
C TYR A 333 -11.64 -23.20 19.27
N VAL A 334 -12.41 -24.21 19.69
CA VAL A 334 -13.65 -24.05 20.46
C VAL A 334 -13.63 -24.88 21.73
N GLY A 335 -14.05 -24.28 22.85
CA GLY A 335 -14.11 -24.86 24.19
C GLY A 335 -13.38 -24.00 25.23
N GLU A 336 -13.81 -24.10 26.49
CA GLU A 336 -13.21 -23.35 27.61
C GLU A 336 -11.71 -23.70 27.74
N GLY A 337 -10.83 -22.72 27.46
CA GLY A 337 -9.37 -22.89 27.50
C GLY A 337 -8.75 -23.61 26.30
N GLY A 338 -9.30 -23.45 25.10
CA GLY A 338 -8.64 -23.93 23.88
C GLY A 338 -8.94 -25.38 23.53
N GLY A 339 -10.24 -25.74 23.50
CA GLY A 339 -10.70 -27.11 23.24
C GLY A 339 -10.25 -27.73 21.90
N ALA A 340 -10.86 -28.83 21.48
CA ALA A 340 -10.37 -29.60 20.32
C ALA A 340 -10.25 -28.75 19.03
N PRO A 341 -9.19 -28.93 18.22
CA PRO A 341 -9.02 -28.21 16.96
C PRO A 341 -10.23 -28.44 16.06
N ILE A 342 -10.81 -27.35 15.55
CA ILE A 342 -11.98 -27.44 14.67
C ILE A 342 -11.59 -28.03 13.30
N SER A 343 -10.33 -27.82 12.87
CA SER A 343 -9.78 -28.38 11.62
C SER A 343 -8.64 -29.37 11.89
N PRO A 344 -8.85 -30.69 11.73
CA PRO A 344 -7.76 -31.68 11.72
C PRO A 344 -6.98 -31.65 10.39
N PRO A 345 -5.66 -31.95 10.39
CA PRO A 345 -4.85 -32.25 11.57
C PRO A 345 -4.53 -31.00 12.39
N GLU A 346 -4.29 -31.18 13.69
CA GLU A 346 -3.66 -30.16 14.51
C GLU A 346 -2.31 -29.78 13.89
N LEU A 347 -2.08 -28.48 13.70
CA LEU A 347 -0.84 -27.98 13.14
C LEU A 347 0.03 -27.44 14.28
N THR A 348 1.09 -28.18 14.62
CA THR A 348 2.03 -27.77 15.66
C THR A 348 3.05 -26.76 15.10
N ASP A 349 3.68 -25.98 15.98
CA ASP A 349 4.72 -25.02 15.58
C ASP A 349 5.87 -25.71 14.80
N PRO A 350 6.44 -26.85 15.26
CA PRO A 350 7.48 -27.55 14.51
C PRO A 350 7.02 -28.01 13.12
N ASP A 351 5.80 -28.55 13.00
CA ASP A 351 5.27 -29.03 11.72
C ASP A 351 5.06 -27.86 10.75
N PHE A 352 4.53 -26.75 11.24
CA PHE A 352 4.37 -25.52 10.45
C PHE A 352 5.72 -24.95 10.00
N TYR A 353 6.68 -24.80 10.91
CA TYR A 353 7.97 -24.20 10.59
C TYR A 353 8.79 -25.07 9.63
N ALA A 354 8.80 -26.40 9.81
CA ALA A 354 9.44 -27.32 8.89
C ALA A 354 8.80 -27.25 7.49
N SER A 355 7.47 -27.27 7.42
CA SER A 355 6.74 -27.19 6.15
C SER A 355 6.94 -25.83 5.46
N ALA A 356 6.99 -24.73 6.21
CA ALA A 356 7.29 -23.40 5.68
C ALA A 356 8.74 -23.32 5.14
N ALA A 357 9.70 -23.91 5.86
CA ALA A 357 11.09 -24.02 5.43
C ALA A 357 11.20 -24.72 4.08
N GLU A 358 10.53 -25.87 3.94
CA GLU A 358 10.51 -26.67 2.71
C GLU A 358 9.76 -25.96 1.57
N ALA A 359 8.65 -25.28 1.86
CA ALA A 359 7.87 -24.56 0.86
C ALA A 359 8.62 -23.38 0.22
N ALA A 360 9.54 -22.75 0.97
CA ALA A 360 10.35 -21.61 0.53
C ALA A 360 11.55 -22.00 -0.36
N GLU A 361 11.35 -22.90 -1.32
CA GLU A 361 12.40 -23.35 -2.26
C GLU A 361 12.52 -22.58 -3.56
#